data_AF-A0A7V8X5E7-F1
#
_entry.id   AF-A0A7V8X5E7-F1
#
_cell.length_a   1.000
_cell.length_b   1.000
_cell.length_c   1.000
_cell.angle_alpha   90.00
_cell.angle_beta   90.00
_cell.angle_gamma   90.00
#
_symmetry.space_group_name_H-M   'P 1'
#
loop_
_entity.id
_entity.type
_entity.pdbx_description
1 polymer ?
#
loop_
_entity_poly.entity_id
_entity_poly.type
_entity_poly.pdbx_seq_one_letter_code
_entity_poly.pdbx_strand_id
1 'polypeptide(L)'
;REGMQWFLDLGVQGHNVVPSEAEVLAEDDLSRFMNGRAAMLFQSRRVVPTLREIDGFQWDVAPLPQGDEPAGILHSDAFCMSAAAENKDAAWEFIEFAVGPEGQEVLAQTGRTVPSMTSVAESPAFLGGEEPTDALPPSSHIFLDTIPALRRVPSISTWPEIEDIFNAGFQRALYEEEFDLEGAISDVEASSEDAFRRARDPDDP
;
A
#
# COMPACT_ATOMS: atom_id res chain seq x y z
N ARG A 1 13.37 5.77 -14.23
CA ARG A 1 13.33 5.49 -15.69
C ARG A 1 13.19 3.99 -15.94
N GLU A 2 14.23 3.16 -15.83
CA GLU A 2 14.14 1.72 -16.12
C GLU A 2 13.06 0.98 -15.32
N GLY A 3 13.01 1.17 -13.99
CA GLY A 3 11.93 0.59 -13.18
C GLY A 3 10.53 1.10 -13.52
N MET A 4 10.40 2.33 -14.03
CA MET A 4 9.11 2.85 -14.51
C MET A 4 8.73 2.18 -15.82
N GLN A 5 9.67 2.05 -16.76
CA GLN A 5 9.43 1.33 -18.02
C GLN A 5 9.03 -0.12 -17.76
N TRP A 6 9.77 -0.83 -16.90
CA TRP A 6 9.45 -2.21 -16.52
C TRP A 6 8.03 -2.35 -15.96
N PHE A 7 7.58 -1.40 -15.14
CA PHE A 7 6.20 -1.40 -14.62
C PHE A 7 5.18 -1.09 -15.71
N LEU A 8 5.48 -0.14 -16.60
CA LEU A 8 4.62 0.20 -17.75
C LEU A 8 4.51 -0.92 -18.77
N ASP A 9 5.53 -1.77 -18.89
CA ASP A 9 5.53 -2.95 -19.75
C ASP A 9 4.51 -4.01 -19.29
N LEU A 10 3.93 -3.91 -18.09
CA LEU A 10 2.75 -4.72 -17.72
C LEU A 10 1.49 -4.32 -18.52
N GLY A 11 1.45 -3.07 -18.99
CA GLY A 11 0.40 -2.45 -19.78
C GLY A 11 0.35 -2.92 -21.24
N VAL A 12 -0.46 -2.23 -22.04
CA VAL A 12 -0.72 -2.54 -23.45
C VAL A 12 0.52 -2.44 -24.35
N GLN A 13 1.54 -1.68 -23.93
CA GLN A 13 2.82 -1.52 -24.65
C GLN A 13 3.72 -2.75 -24.59
N GLY A 14 3.56 -3.61 -23.58
CA GLY A 14 4.42 -4.77 -23.37
C GLY A 14 3.64 -6.07 -23.32
N HIS A 15 3.38 -6.55 -22.10
CA HIS A 15 2.82 -7.86 -21.81
C HIS A 15 1.29 -7.89 -21.86
N ASN A 16 0.63 -6.73 -21.75
CA ASN A 16 -0.83 -6.61 -21.75
C ASN A 16 -1.49 -7.54 -20.71
N VAL A 17 -0.96 -7.51 -19.48
CA VAL A 17 -1.40 -8.37 -18.35
C VAL A 17 -2.20 -7.61 -17.30
N VAL A 18 -2.50 -6.33 -17.56
CA VAL A 18 -3.39 -5.50 -16.73
C VAL A 18 -4.74 -5.33 -17.43
N PRO A 19 -5.85 -5.18 -16.69
CA PRO A 19 -7.14 -4.85 -17.29
C PRO A 19 -7.09 -3.50 -18.02
N SER A 20 -7.87 -3.34 -19.08
CA SER A 20 -8.02 -2.06 -19.78
C SER A 20 -8.72 -1.01 -18.90
N GLU A 21 -8.55 0.28 -19.25
CA GLU A 21 -9.23 1.39 -18.56
C GLU A 21 -10.75 1.17 -18.46
N ALA A 22 -11.38 0.74 -19.56
CA ALA A 22 -12.82 0.47 -19.60
C ALA A 22 -13.23 -0.70 -18.68
N GLU A 23 -12.40 -1.73 -18.58
CA GLU A 23 -12.63 -2.81 -17.63
C GLU A 23 -12.52 -2.27 -16.21
N VAL A 24 -11.43 -1.59 -15.84
CA VAL A 24 -11.23 -1.02 -14.49
C VAL A 24 -12.38 -0.10 -14.07
N LEU A 25 -12.95 0.66 -15.00
CA LEU A 25 -14.13 1.50 -14.74
C LEU A 25 -15.43 0.69 -14.53
N ALA A 26 -15.54 -0.48 -15.16
CA ALA A 26 -16.71 -1.34 -15.02
C ALA A 26 -16.70 -2.15 -13.71
N GLU A 27 -15.51 -2.46 -13.18
CA GLU A 27 -15.31 -3.25 -11.97
C GLU A 27 -13.91 -2.99 -11.40
N ASP A 28 -13.78 -2.91 -10.07
CA ASP A 28 -12.48 -2.72 -9.43
C ASP A 28 -11.67 -4.04 -9.33
N ASP A 29 -10.35 -3.92 -9.17
CA ASP A 29 -9.44 -5.07 -9.19
C ASP A 29 -9.62 -6.03 -8.00
N LEU A 30 -10.03 -5.52 -6.83
CA LEU A 30 -10.31 -6.37 -5.68
C LEU A 30 -11.53 -7.25 -5.98
N SER A 31 -12.61 -6.68 -6.53
CA SER A 31 -13.79 -7.44 -6.96
C SER A 31 -13.44 -8.51 -8.00
N ARG A 32 -12.61 -8.19 -9.01
CA ARG A 32 -12.13 -9.17 -10.01
C ARG A 32 -11.38 -10.34 -9.36
N PHE A 33 -10.49 -10.05 -8.41
CA PHE A 33 -9.75 -11.09 -7.71
C PHE A 33 -10.68 -11.94 -6.85
N MET A 34 -11.55 -11.32 -6.05
CA MET A 34 -12.55 -11.99 -5.20
C MET A 34 -13.41 -12.99 -5.97
N ASN A 35 -13.78 -12.67 -7.22
CA ASN A 35 -14.59 -13.56 -8.06
C ASN A 35 -13.77 -14.50 -8.99
N GLY A 36 -12.45 -14.56 -8.81
CA GLY A 36 -11.56 -15.50 -9.50
C GLY A 36 -11.24 -15.13 -10.95
N ARG A 37 -11.54 -13.90 -11.39
CA ARG A 37 -11.22 -13.41 -12.75
C ARG A 37 -9.88 -12.69 -12.87
N ALA A 38 -9.23 -12.37 -11.74
CA ALA A 38 -7.84 -11.96 -11.71
C ALA A 38 -7.00 -13.02 -10.98
N ALA A 39 -5.91 -13.47 -11.59
CA ALA A 39 -5.02 -14.48 -11.01
C ALA A 39 -4.06 -13.90 -9.96
N MET A 40 -3.71 -12.62 -10.09
CA MET A 40 -2.84 -11.88 -9.18
C MET A 40 -3.44 -10.52 -8.87
N LEU A 41 -3.20 -10.02 -7.66
CA LEU A 41 -3.67 -8.72 -7.19
C LEU A 41 -2.54 -8.04 -6.40
N PHE A 42 -2.14 -6.84 -6.81
CA PHE A 42 -1.19 -6.03 -6.05
C PHE A 42 -1.95 -5.19 -5.03
N GLN A 43 -1.88 -5.56 -3.76
CA GLN A 43 -2.53 -4.87 -2.65
C GLN A 43 -1.70 -4.99 -1.36
N SER A 44 -2.06 -4.17 -0.37
CA SER A 44 -1.51 -4.28 0.99
C SER A 44 -2.29 -5.28 1.84
N ARG A 45 -1.75 -5.62 3.03
CA ARG A 45 -2.43 -6.48 4.02
C ARG A 45 -3.85 -6.00 4.38
N ARG A 46 -4.16 -4.72 4.16
CA ARG A 46 -5.46 -4.11 4.44
C ARG A 46 -6.65 -4.88 3.85
N VAL A 47 -6.47 -5.55 2.71
CA VAL A 47 -7.56 -6.29 2.03
C VAL A 47 -7.72 -7.73 2.51
N VAL A 48 -6.79 -8.28 3.29
CA VAL A 48 -6.84 -9.67 3.78
C VAL A 48 -8.16 -10.02 4.48
N PRO A 49 -8.78 -9.16 5.33
CA PRO A 49 -10.07 -9.49 5.93
C PRO A 49 -11.16 -9.75 4.88
N THR A 50 -11.18 -8.98 3.80
CA THR A 50 -12.12 -9.17 2.68
C THR A 50 -11.77 -10.42 1.87
N LEU A 51 -10.48 -10.65 1.59
CA LEU A 51 -10.05 -11.85 0.86
C LEU A 51 -10.33 -13.17 1.62
N ARG A 52 -10.42 -13.13 2.95
CA ARG A 52 -10.84 -14.29 3.77
C ARG A 52 -12.29 -14.72 3.51
N GLU A 53 -13.11 -13.90 2.85
CA GLU A 53 -14.48 -14.24 2.46
C GLU A 53 -14.52 -15.05 1.14
N ILE A 54 -13.38 -15.32 0.50
CA ILE A 54 -13.28 -16.15 -0.70
C ILE A 54 -13.44 -17.62 -0.32
N ASP A 55 -14.56 -18.23 -0.73
CA ASP A 55 -14.79 -19.68 -0.61
C ASP A 55 -14.50 -20.45 -1.90
N GLY A 56 -14.33 -19.73 -3.02
CA GLY A 56 -14.30 -20.32 -4.37
C GLY A 56 -12.96 -20.88 -4.83
N PHE A 57 -11.85 -20.43 -4.22
CA PHE A 57 -10.49 -20.85 -4.57
C PHE A 57 -9.52 -20.55 -3.42
N GLN A 58 -8.33 -21.13 -3.51
CA GLN A 58 -7.25 -20.91 -2.54
C GLN A 58 -6.38 -19.74 -2.98
N TRP A 59 -5.97 -18.91 -2.03
CA TRP A 59 -5.09 -17.77 -2.27
C TRP A 59 -4.04 -17.65 -1.16
N ASP A 60 -2.94 -17.02 -1.50
CA ASP A 60 -1.85 -16.71 -0.58
C ASP A 60 -1.20 -15.37 -1.00
N VAL A 61 -0.18 -14.95 -0.25
CA VAL A 61 0.59 -13.73 -0.52
C VAL A 61 2.02 -14.08 -0.91
N ALA A 62 2.62 -13.21 -1.72
CA ALA A 62 4.02 -13.27 -2.12
C ALA A 62 4.61 -11.86 -2.12
N PRO A 63 5.95 -11.71 -2.06
CA PRO A 63 6.59 -10.40 -2.28
C PRO A 63 6.22 -9.83 -3.65
N LEU A 64 6.26 -8.50 -3.77
CA LEU A 64 6.15 -7.86 -5.10
C LEU A 64 7.24 -8.39 -6.03
N PRO A 65 6.97 -8.53 -7.34
CA PRO A 65 8.02 -8.85 -8.30
C PRO A 65 9.11 -7.77 -8.25
N GLN A 66 10.36 -8.21 -8.32
CA GLN A 66 11.52 -7.35 -8.14
C GLN A 66 12.19 -7.12 -9.49
N GLY A 67 12.57 -5.86 -9.74
CA GLY A 67 13.54 -5.51 -10.78
C GLY A 67 14.96 -5.67 -10.24
N ASP A 68 15.82 -4.70 -10.51
CA ASP A 68 17.22 -4.72 -10.03
C ASP A 68 17.33 -4.69 -8.50
N GLU A 69 16.45 -3.92 -7.85
CA GLU A 69 16.41 -3.79 -6.39
C GLU A 69 15.00 -4.02 -5.84
N PRO A 70 14.85 -4.73 -4.71
CA PRO A 70 13.58 -4.83 -4.01
C PRO A 70 13.20 -3.46 -3.42
N ALA A 71 11.99 -3.01 -3.74
CA ALA A 71 11.44 -1.78 -3.18
C ALA A 71 9.93 -1.92 -2.95
N GLY A 72 9.44 -1.26 -1.91
CA GLY A 72 8.02 -1.11 -1.63
C GLY A 72 7.76 0.15 -0.80
N ILE A 73 6.50 0.55 -0.67
CA ILE A 73 6.12 1.74 0.10
C ILE A 73 5.77 1.33 1.53
N LEU A 74 6.41 1.97 2.51
CA LEU A 74 6.03 1.90 3.91
C LEU A 74 4.94 2.94 4.19
N HIS A 75 3.71 2.47 4.39
CA HIS A 75 2.63 3.26 4.97
C HIS A 75 2.47 2.91 6.45
N SER A 76 2.29 3.92 7.30
CA SER A 76 2.09 3.73 8.74
C SER A 76 0.93 4.57 9.25
N ASP A 77 0.01 3.93 9.95
CA ASP A 77 -1.08 4.61 10.67
C ASP A 77 -0.63 4.96 12.10
N ALA A 78 -1.17 6.06 12.63
CA ALA A 78 -0.96 6.47 14.01
C ALA A 78 -2.27 6.94 14.63
N PHE A 79 -2.45 6.66 15.93
CA PHE A 79 -3.51 7.30 16.70
C PHE A 79 -3.05 8.71 17.11
N CYS A 80 -3.88 9.70 16.78
CA CYS A 80 -3.64 11.10 17.11
C CYS A 80 -4.77 11.62 18.00
N MET A 81 -4.41 12.36 19.04
CA MET A 81 -5.38 13.09 19.87
C MET A 81 -5.57 14.51 19.33
N SER A 82 -6.81 14.90 19.07
CA SER A 82 -7.13 16.29 18.71
C SER A 82 -6.76 17.26 19.84
N ALA A 83 -6.14 18.39 19.49
CA ALA A 83 -5.87 19.46 20.46
C ALA A 83 -7.15 19.98 21.13
N ALA A 84 -8.27 19.92 20.40
CA ALA A 84 -9.60 20.35 20.86
C ALA A 84 -10.37 19.26 21.64
N ALA A 85 -9.78 18.08 21.89
CA ALA A 85 -10.46 17.02 22.64
C ALA A 85 -10.88 17.51 24.04
N GLU A 86 -12.16 17.31 24.37
CA GLU A 86 -12.77 17.71 25.63
C GLU A 86 -12.29 16.83 26.79
N ASN A 87 -12.16 15.52 26.55
CA ASN A 87 -11.66 14.56 27.53
C ASN A 87 -10.33 13.95 27.07
N LYS A 88 -9.24 14.67 27.32
CA LYS A 88 -7.88 14.25 26.92
C LYS A 88 -7.40 13.02 27.68
N ASP A 89 -7.77 12.88 28.95
CA ASP A 89 -7.31 11.76 29.78
C ASP A 89 -7.89 10.43 29.26
N ALA A 90 -9.19 10.37 28.96
CA ALA A 90 -9.80 9.17 28.40
C ALA A 90 -9.30 8.87 26.98
N ALA A 91 -9.06 9.91 26.16
CA ALA A 91 -8.46 9.74 24.85
C ALA A 91 -7.04 9.16 24.95
N TRP A 92 -6.25 9.63 25.91
CA TRP A 92 -4.90 9.12 26.15
C TRP A 92 -4.91 7.67 26.62
N GLU A 93 -5.77 7.32 27.58
CA GLU A 93 -5.92 5.94 28.07
C GLU A 93 -6.30 4.97 26.93
N PHE A 94 -7.20 5.39 26.04
CA PHE A 94 -7.53 4.60 24.85
C PHE A 94 -6.34 4.44 23.90
N ILE A 95 -5.58 5.51 23.65
CA ILE A 95 -4.39 5.44 22.80
C ILE A 95 -3.36 4.47 23.39
N GLU A 96 -3.09 4.56 24.70
CA GLU A 96 -2.17 3.66 25.40
C GLU A 96 -2.61 2.20 25.28
N PHE A 97 -3.90 1.92 25.47
CA PHE A 97 -4.46 0.59 25.24
C PHE A 97 -4.27 0.14 23.78
N ALA A 98 -4.68 0.97 22.81
CA ALA A 98 -4.74 0.62 21.40
C ALA A 98 -3.35 0.37 20.79
N VAL A 99 -2.33 1.10 21.24
CA VAL A 99 -0.94 0.92 20.80
C VAL A 99 -0.14 -0.05 21.67
N GLY A 100 -0.70 -0.46 22.82
CA GLY A 100 -0.11 -1.46 23.70
C GLY A 100 -0.24 -2.90 23.18
N PRO A 101 0.36 -3.88 23.87
CA PRO A 101 0.36 -5.28 23.44
C PRO A 101 -1.04 -5.83 23.20
N GLU A 102 -1.99 -5.56 24.11
CA GLU A 102 -3.36 -6.06 24.03
C GLU A 102 -4.11 -5.47 22.83
N GLY A 103 -4.07 -4.14 22.65
CA GLY A 103 -4.71 -3.47 21.51
C GLY A 103 -4.13 -3.90 20.17
N GLN A 104 -2.80 -4.04 20.07
CA GLN A 104 -2.16 -4.52 18.86
C GLN A 104 -2.45 -5.99 18.57
N GLU A 105 -2.60 -6.84 19.59
CA GLU A 105 -2.99 -8.24 19.42
C GLU A 105 -4.41 -8.35 18.85
N VAL A 106 -5.36 -7.57 19.39
CA VAL A 106 -6.72 -7.47 18.85
C VAL A 106 -6.69 -7.03 17.38
N LEU A 107 -5.89 -6.01 17.04
CA LEU A 107 -5.73 -5.56 15.66
C LEU A 107 -5.07 -6.62 14.75
N ALA A 108 -4.08 -7.35 15.25
CA ALA A 108 -3.39 -8.39 14.49
C ALA A 108 -4.35 -9.50 14.05
N GLN A 109 -5.23 -9.94 14.98
CA GLN A 109 -6.23 -10.99 14.76
C GLN A 109 -7.22 -10.65 13.64
N THR A 110 -7.51 -9.36 13.42
CA THR A 110 -8.37 -8.92 12.30
C THR A 110 -7.81 -9.33 10.94
N GLY A 111 -6.50 -9.52 10.83
CA GLY A 111 -5.81 -9.76 9.56
C GLY A 111 -5.53 -8.50 8.75
N ARG A 112 -5.96 -7.31 9.19
CA ARG A 112 -5.87 -6.07 8.40
C ARG A 112 -4.51 -5.39 8.46
N THR A 113 -3.90 -5.35 9.64
CA THR A 113 -2.77 -4.46 9.95
C THR A 113 -1.54 -5.26 10.34
N VAL A 114 -0.34 -4.78 9.95
CA VAL A 114 0.93 -5.30 10.48
C VAL A 114 1.22 -4.58 11.80
N PRO A 115 1.33 -5.29 12.93
CA PRO A 115 1.63 -4.67 14.22
C PRO A 115 2.96 -3.92 14.20
N SER A 116 3.03 -2.79 14.89
CA SER A 116 4.28 -2.03 15.03
C SER A 116 5.17 -2.56 16.14
N MET A 117 4.60 -3.28 17.12
CA MET A 117 5.36 -4.02 18.12
C MET A 117 5.83 -5.34 17.53
N THR A 118 7.14 -5.51 17.41
CA THR A 118 7.79 -6.75 16.93
C THR A 118 7.29 -7.98 17.68
N SER A 119 7.12 -7.89 19.01
CA SER A 119 6.62 -9.00 19.83
C SER A 119 5.20 -9.46 19.45
N VAL A 120 4.36 -8.56 18.92
CA VAL A 120 3.01 -8.91 18.45
C VAL A 120 3.05 -9.36 16.99
N ALA A 121 3.88 -8.72 16.16
CA ALA A 121 4.07 -9.09 14.76
C ALA A 121 4.65 -10.51 14.59
N GLU A 122 5.54 -10.93 15.47
CA GLU A 122 6.13 -12.27 15.48
C GLU A 122 5.26 -13.29 16.25
N SER A 123 4.10 -12.86 16.76
CA SER A 123 3.24 -13.73 17.57
C SER A 123 2.28 -14.55 16.71
N PRO A 124 1.73 -15.65 17.26
CA PRO A 124 0.64 -16.42 16.64
C PRO A 124 -0.55 -15.57 16.21
N ALA A 125 -0.86 -14.47 16.91
CA ALA A 125 -1.98 -13.59 16.57
C ALA A 125 -1.84 -12.93 15.20
N PHE A 126 -0.61 -12.71 14.73
CA PHE A 126 -0.33 -12.17 13.40
C PHE A 126 -0.01 -13.27 12.38
N LEU A 127 0.84 -14.23 12.77
CA LEU A 127 1.34 -15.28 11.88
C LEU A 127 0.32 -16.39 11.60
N GLY A 128 -0.80 -16.42 12.33
CA GLY A 128 -1.87 -17.39 12.12
C GLY A 128 -1.75 -18.65 12.99
N GLY A 129 -1.17 -18.57 14.19
CA GLY A 129 -1.06 -19.71 15.12
C GLY A 129 0.37 -20.23 15.32
N GLU A 130 0.53 -21.20 16.23
CA GLU A 130 1.79 -21.95 16.45
C GLU A 130 1.92 -23.20 15.56
N GLU A 131 0.79 -23.65 14.98
CA GLU A 131 0.67 -24.78 14.07
C GLU A 131 0.20 -24.30 12.69
N PRO A 132 0.38 -25.04 11.59
CA PRO A 132 -0.20 -24.70 10.30
C PRO A 132 -1.73 -24.71 10.46
N THR A 133 -2.32 -23.54 10.64
CA THR A 133 -3.78 -23.41 10.69
C THR A 133 -4.30 -23.17 9.27
N ASP A 134 -5.59 -23.42 9.07
CA ASP A 134 -6.32 -22.98 7.88
C ASP A 134 -6.46 -21.42 7.81
N ALA A 135 -5.68 -20.65 8.58
CA ALA A 135 -5.76 -19.20 8.60
C ALA A 135 -5.13 -18.61 7.34
N LEU A 136 -5.92 -17.83 6.60
CA LEU A 136 -5.48 -17.11 5.41
C LEU A 136 -4.88 -15.74 5.77
N PRO A 137 -3.82 -15.28 5.08
CA PRO A 137 -2.99 -16.07 4.16
C PRO A 137 -2.00 -16.97 4.92
N PRO A 138 -1.71 -18.19 4.41
CA PRO A 138 -0.70 -19.08 4.99
C PRO A 138 0.68 -18.42 5.11
N SER A 139 1.06 -17.58 4.14
CA SER A 139 2.36 -16.91 4.09
C SER A 139 2.36 -15.53 4.76
N SER A 140 1.67 -15.38 5.90
CA SER A 140 1.58 -14.09 6.63
C SER A 140 2.96 -13.49 7.02
N HIS A 141 3.98 -14.33 7.19
CA HIS A 141 5.37 -13.90 7.46
C HIS A 141 5.97 -13.02 6.35
N ILE A 142 5.49 -13.13 5.10
CA ILE A 142 5.97 -12.31 3.96
C ILE A 142 5.77 -10.81 4.21
N PHE A 143 4.75 -10.42 4.98
CA PHE A 143 4.54 -9.03 5.37
C PHE A 143 5.63 -8.49 6.31
N LEU A 144 6.36 -9.37 7.01
CA LEU A 144 7.50 -9.01 7.85
C LEU A 144 8.80 -9.08 7.05
N ASP A 145 8.99 -10.12 6.25
CA ASP A 145 10.20 -10.35 5.46
C ASP A 145 10.46 -9.24 4.45
N THR A 146 9.41 -8.56 3.98
CA THR A 146 9.51 -7.44 3.03
C THR A 146 9.83 -6.09 3.70
N ILE A 147 9.70 -5.96 5.02
CA ILE A 147 9.94 -4.70 5.76
C ILE A 147 11.30 -4.07 5.45
N PRO A 148 12.44 -4.80 5.39
CA PRO A 148 13.74 -4.21 5.11
C PRO A 148 13.85 -3.49 3.76
N ALA A 149 13.00 -3.86 2.79
CA ALA A 149 12.93 -3.26 1.46
C ALA A 149 11.95 -2.08 1.37
N LEU A 150 11.13 -1.85 2.41
CA LEU A 150 10.15 -0.78 2.39
C LEU A 150 10.80 0.60 2.61
N ARG A 151 10.31 1.60 1.88
CA ARG A 151 10.76 3.00 1.95
C ARG A 151 9.57 3.90 2.29
N ARG A 152 9.80 4.90 3.15
CA ARG A 152 8.81 5.95 3.37
C ARG A 152 8.87 6.95 2.21
N VAL A 153 7.70 7.40 1.78
CA VAL A 153 7.59 8.60 0.96
C VAL A 153 7.99 9.84 1.79
N PRO A 154 8.37 10.96 1.16
CA PRO A 154 8.67 12.21 1.85
C PRO A 154 7.55 12.66 2.81
N SER A 155 7.91 13.04 4.03
CA SER A 155 6.99 13.57 5.03
C SER A 155 7.00 15.10 4.99
N ILE A 156 6.39 15.67 3.95
CA ILE A 156 6.27 17.12 3.73
C ILE A 156 4.80 17.49 3.48
N SER A 157 4.40 18.72 3.84
CA SER A 157 3.00 19.16 3.74
C SER A 157 2.47 19.20 2.31
N THR A 158 3.35 19.40 1.32
CA THR A 158 3.02 19.44 -0.11
C THR A 158 3.07 18.07 -0.79
N TRP A 159 3.36 16.99 -0.04
CA TRP A 159 3.44 15.64 -0.63
C TRP A 159 2.15 15.22 -1.35
N PRO A 160 0.93 15.47 -0.81
CA PRO A 160 -0.31 15.14 -1.53
C PRO A 160 -0.44 15.83 -2.90
N GLU A 161 0.02 17.07 -3.02
CA GLU A 161 0.02 17.81 -4.28
C GLU A 161 1.00 17.18 -5.29
N ILE A 162 2.18 16.75 -4.82
CA ILE A 162 3.17 16.05 -5.64
C ILE A 162 2.61 14.70 -6.12
N GLU A 163 1.90 13.97 -5.25
CA GLU A 163 1.21 12.73 -5.62
C GLU A 163 0.13 12.96 -6.67
N ASP A 164 -0.68 14.01 -6.52
CA ASP A 164 -1.73 14.37 -7.49
C ASP A 164 -1.14 14.71 -8.87
N ILE A 165 -0.04 15.47 -8.91
CA ILE A 165 0.70 15.79 -10.15
C ILE A 165 1.22 14.51 -10.81
N PHE A 166 1.86 13.62 -10.03
CA PHE A 166 2.37 12.35 -10.54
C PHE A 166 1.23 11.48 -11.08
N ASN A 167 0.14 11.34 -10.31
CA ASN A 167 -1.02 10.56 -10.71
C ASN A 167 -1.63 11.10 -12.01
N ALA A 168 -1.79 12.42 -12.14
CA ALA A 168 -2.31 13.01 -13.37
C ALA A 168 -1.46 12.68 -14.61
N GLY A 169 -0.12 12.67 -14.46
CA GLY A 169 0.80 12.34 -15.55
C GLY A 169 0.88 10.85 -15.91
N PHE A 170 0.63 9.96 -14.95
CA PHE A 170 0.89 8.52 -15.11
C PHE A 170 -0.35 7.61 -15.04
N GLN A 171 -1.51 8.11 -14.59
CA GLN A 171 -2.70 7.28 -14.34
C GLN A 171 -3.22 6.51 -15.57
N ARG A 172 -2.94 6.98 -16.78
CA ARG A 172 -3.34 6.31 -18.05
C ARG A 172 -2.20 5.61 -18.76
N ALA A 173 -0.98 5.68 -18.23
CA ALA A 173 0.23 5.19 -18.90
C ALA A 173 0.17 3.68 -19.19
N LEU A 174 -0.52 2.90 -18.35
CA LEU A 174 -0.71 1.46 -18.54
C LEU A 174 -1.71 1.11 -19.66
N TYR A 175 -2.54 2.06 -20.10
CA TYR A 175 -3.63 1.85 -21.05
C TYR A 175 -3.37 2.44 -22.43
N GLU A 176 -2.32 3.25 -22.59
CA GLU A 176 -1.98 3.92 -23.85
C GLU A 176 -1.03 3.05 -24.68
N GLU A 177 -1.35 2.86 -25.98
CA GLU A 177 -0.53 2.08 -26.92
C GLU A 177 0.85 2.69 -27.16
N GLU A 178 0.96 4.01 -27.00
CA GLU A 178 2.21 4.76 -27.02
C GLU A 178 2.18 5.74 -25.84
N PHE A 179 3.18 5.68 -24.94
CA PHE A 179 3.33 6.61 -23.83
C PHE A 179 4.71 7.27 -23.87
N ASP A 180 4.76 8.60 -23.89
CA ASP A 180 6.01 9.35 -23.82
C ASP A 180 6.51 9.43 -22.38
N LEU A 181 7.24 8.39 -21.95
CA LEU A 181 7.78 8.30 -20.60
C LEU A 181 8.70 9.47 -20.25
N GLU A 182 9.58 9.90 -21.17
CA GLU A 182 10.51 11.00 -20.89
C GLU A 182 9.79 12.34 -20.83
N GLY A 183 8.82 12.58 -21.72
CA GLY A 183 7.94 13.75 -21.65
C GLY A 183 7.16 13.81 -20.34
N ALA A 184 6.51 12.70 -19.94
CA ALA A 184 5.75 12.64 -18.70
C ALA A 184 6.62 12.86 -17.46
N ILE A 185 7.85 12.30 -17.43
CA ILE A 185 8.81 12.57 -16.35
C ILE A 185 9.17 14.06 -16.32
N SER A 186 9.50 14.66 -17.46
CA SER A 186 9.86 16.07 -17.56
C SER A 186 8.72 16.98 -17.09
N ASP A 187 7.48 16.67 -17.46
CA ASP A 187 6.30 17.45 -17.09
C ASP A 187 6.01 17.34 -15.59
N VAL A 188 6.13 16.16 -15.00
CA VAL A 188 5.96 15.95 -13.55
C VAL A 188 7.08 16.65 -12.76
N GLU A 189 8.33 16.57 -13.21
CA GLU A 189 9.46 17.28 -12.58
C GLU A 189 9.23 18.79 -12.59
N ALA A 190 8.85 19.36 -13.74
CA ALA A 190 8.58 20.79 -13.86
C ALA A 190 7.36 21.22 -13.02
N SER A 191 6.29 20.43 -13.00
CA SER A 191 5.05 20.76 -12.30
C SER A 191 5.17 20.63 -10.77
N SER A 192 6.07 19.75 -10.30
CA SER A 192 6.28 19.53 -8.86
C SER A 192 7.36 20.42 -8.23
N GLU A 193 8.11 21.20 -9.02
CA GLU A 193 9.22 22.03 -8.53
C GLU A 193 8.77 23.03 -7.46
N ASP A 194 7.64 23.72 -7.67
CA ASP A 194 7.12 24.68 -6.71
C ASP A 194 6.70 24.02 -5.39
N ALA A 195 6.05 22.86 -5.47
CA ALA A 195 5.64 22.09 -4.30
C ALA A 195 6.85 21.65 -3.46
N PHE A 196 7.95 21.24 -4.11
CA PHE A 196 9.20 20.92 -3.42
C PHE A 196 9.91 22.17 -2.85
N ARG A 197 9.80 23.31 -3.53
CA ARG A 197 10.35 24.59 -3.07
C ARG A 197 9.64 25.07 -1.80
N ARG A 198 8.31 25.12 -1.79
CA ARG A 198 7.49 25.50 -0.62
C ARG A 198 7.67 24.55 0.57
N ALA A 199 7.94 23.27 0.32
CA ALA A 199 8.26 22.32 1.40
C ALA A 199 9.59 22.61 2.12
N ARG A 200 10.53 23.30 1.48
CA ARG A 200 11.85 23.64 2.05
C ARG A 200 11.84 24.98 2.80
N ASP A 201 10.89 25.86 2.48
CA ASP A 201 10.75 27.18 3.09
C ASP A 201 9.31 27.37 3.62
N PRO A 202 9.03 26.97 4.88
CA PRO A 202 7.69 27.05 5.44
C PRO A 202 7.17 28.50 5.64
N ASP A 203 8.01 29.52 5.41
CA ASP A 203 7.66 30.93 5.52
C ASP A 203 7.43 31.60 4.15
N ASP A 204 7.60 30.89 3.02
CA ASP A 204 7.32 31.38 1.67
C ASP A 204 5.89 30.98 1.25
N PRO A 205 4.95 31.93 1.14
CA PRO A 205 3.52 31.66 0.93
C PRO A 205 3.19 30.89 -0.37
#